data_AF-A0A0N9HWS6-F1
#
_entry.id   AF-A0A0N9HWS6-F1
#
_cell.length_a   1.000
_cell.length_b   1.000
_cell.length_c   1.000
_cell.angle_alpha   90.00
_cell.angle_beta   90.00
_cell.angle_gamma   90.00
#
_symmetry.space_group_name_H-M   'P 1'
#
loop_
_entity.id
_entity.type
_entity.pdbx_description
1 polymer ?
#
loop_
_entity_poly.entity_id
_entity_poly.type
_entity_poly.pdbx_seq_one_letter_code
_entity_poly.pdbx_strand_id
1 'polypeptide(L)'
;MSINVHGDDRDQTFPAWVSPGRWNGFAIPTFSRATAIQVVEWTNRLHADDPKAAAYARWDGEDVVLSEPQSDKGRPVRITPDEHGRYAIGDGWTWEEQQCWICHLPARPDENGDAVQTHESGCPTDTATDQWPLAAHDLI
;
A
#
# COMPACT_ATOMS: atom_id res chain seq x y z
N MET A 1 -4.39 4.02 -8.45
CA MET A 1 -5.45 3.59 -7.54
C MET A 1 -4.70 3.35 -6.27
N SER A 2 -4.82 4.25 -5.31
CA SER A 2 -4.07 4.09 -4.06
C SER A 2 -4.72 3.02 -3.20
N ILE A 3 -3.88 2.23 -2.57
CA ILE A 3 -4.31 1.23 -1.60
C ILE A 3 -3.74 1.61 -0.22
N ASN A 4 -4.61 1.57 0.78
CA ASN A 4 -4.34 1.55 2.21
C ASN A 4 -4.20 0.09 2.68
N VAL A 5 -3.25 -0.18 3.58
CA VAL A 5 -3.40 -1.36 4.46
C VAL A 5 -4.18 -0.91 5.67
N HIS A 6 -5.25 -1.62 6.03
CA HIS A 6 -5.80 -1.49 7.38
C HIS A 6 -4.94 -2.31 8.34
N GLY A 7 -4.19 -1.60 9.17
CA GLY A 7 -3.34 -2.21 10.17
C GLY A 7 -2.93 -1.18 11.22
N ASP A 8 -3.90 -0.80 12.07
CA ASP A 8 -3.70 -0.07 13.34
C ASP A 8 -2.92 1.24 13.23
N ASP A 9 -3.62 2.39 13.23
CA ASP A 9 -3.18 3.81 13.39
C ASP A 9 -1.83 4.27 12.77
N ARG A 10 -1.21 3.40 11.96
CA ARG A 10 0.08 3.48 11.24
C ARG A 10 -0.14 3.28 9.74
N ASP A 11 -1.40 3.45 9.31
CA ASP A 11 -1.86 3.27 7.94
C ASP A 11 -1.01 4.13 7.00
N GLN A 12 -0.40 3.49 6.01
CA GLN A 12 0.34 4.16 4.95
C GLN A 12 -0.31 3.84 3.60
N THR A 13 -0.46 4.88 2.79
CA THR A 13 -1.03 4.79 1.46
C THR A 13 0.08 4.65 0.42
N PHE A 14 -0.10 3.72 -0.52
CA PHE A 14 0.84 3.49 -1.62
C PHE A 14 0.14 3.58 -2.98
N PRO A 15 0.76 4.25 -4.00
CA PRO A 15 0.26 4.22 -5.36
C PRO A 15 0.36 2.81 -5.97
N ALA A 16 -0.76 2.26 -6.44
CA ALA A 16 -0.79 0.96 -7.07
C ALA A 16 -1.66 0.93 -8.33
N TRP A 17 -1.41 -0.10 -9.15
CA TRP A 17 -2.46 -0.66 -9.98
C TRP A 17 -3.23 -1.68 -9.15
N VAL A 18 -4.55 -1.78 -9.33
CA VAL A 18 -5.35 -2.77 -8.60
C VAL A 18 -6.08 -3.62 -9.59
N SER A 19 -6.00 -4.93 -9.36
CA SER A 19 -6.77 -5.87 -10.15
C SER A 19 -8.27 -5.56 -10.04
N PRO A 20 -9.02 -5.65 -11.14
CA PRO A 20 -10.48 -5.71 -11.08
C PRO A 20 -10.98 -6.89 -10.23
N GLY A 21 -10.17 -7.95 -10.12
CA GLY A 21 -10.41 -9.08 -9.23
C GLY A 21 -10.07 -8.75 -7.77
N ARG A 22 -10.84 -9.32 -6.84
CA ARG A 22 -10.64 -9.17 -5.40
C ARG A 22 -10.27 -10.51 -4.76
N TRP A 23 -9.46 -10.49 -3.71
CA TRP A 23 -9.18 -11.65 -2.88
C TRP A 23 -9.98 -11.54 -1.58
N ASN A 24 -10.95 -12.43 -1.35
CA ASN A 24 -11.85 -12.37 -0.19
C ASN A 24 -12.53 -11.00 0.01
N GLY A 25 -12.77 -10.24 -1.07
CA GLY A 25 -13.33 -8.89 -1.02
C GLY A 25 -12.29 -7.76 -0.87
N PHE A 26 -11.03 -8.09 -0.60
CA PHE A 26 -9.93 -7.13 -0.51
C PHE A 26 -9.30 -6.85 -1.87
N ALA A 27 -8.68 -5.67 -1.98
CA ALA A 27 -7.98 -5.24 -3.17
C ALA A 27 -6.72 -6.10 -3.42
N ILE A 28 -6.34 -6.27 -4.68
CA ILE A 28 -5.10 -6.97 -5.05
C ILE A 28 -4.19 -5.94 -5.75
N PRO A 29 -3.30 -5.24 -5.02
CA PRO A 29 -2.35 -4.30 -5.60
C PRO A 29 -1.28 -5.00 -6.44
N THR A 30 -0.81 -4.31 -7.48
CA THR A 30 0.55 -4.44 -7.98
C THR A 30 1.25 -3.08 -7.98
N PHE A 31 2.46 -3.05 -7.42
CA PHE A 31 3.23 -1.83 -7.19
C PHE A 31 4.32 -1.67 -8.24
N SER A 32 4.52 -0.45 -8.76
CA SER A 32 5.73 -0.15 -9.55
C SER A 32 6.99 -0.41 -8.71
N ARG A 33 8.15 -0.56 -9.34
CA ARG A 33 9.43 -0.73 -8.62
C ARG A 33 9.65 0.36 -7.57
N ALA A 34 9.36 1.62 -7.91
CA ALA A 34 9.53 2.75 -7.00
C ALA A 34 8.60 2.67 -5.78
N THR A 35 7.35 2.27 -5.96
CA THR A 35 6.44 2.05 -4.84
C THR A 35 6.78 0.79 -4.05
N ALA A 36 7.20 -0.29 -4.72
CA ALA A 36 7.60 -1.53 -4.09
C ALA A 36 8.76 -1.33 -3.09
N ILE A 37 9.71 -0.45 -3.40
CA ILE A 37 10.77 -0.04 -2.46
C ILE A 37 10.16 0.55 -1.17
N GLN A 38 9.20 1.47 -1.30
CA GLN A 38 8.54 2.11 -0.15
C GLN A 38 7.73 1.11 0.67
N VAL A 39 7.04 0.17 0.01
CA VAL A 39 6.29 -0.91 0.69
C VAL A 39 7.25 -1.79 1.47
N VAL A 40 8.39 -2.21 0.89
CA VAL A 40 9.42 -3.01 1.58
C VAL A 40 9.99 -2.26 2.80
N GLU A 41 10.28 -0.97 2.66
CA GLU A 41 10.76 -0.14 3.78
C GLU A 41 9.72 -0.01 4.89
N TRP A 42 8.45 0.21 4.55
CA TRP A 42 7.36 0.26 5.51
C TRP A 42 7.16 -1.09 6.22
N THR A 43 7.13 -2.20 5.49
CA THR A 43 7.07 -3.56 6.06
C THR A 43 8.20 -3.78 7.06
N ASN A 44 9.43 -3.39 6.72
CA ASN A 44 10.58 -3.56 7.61
C ASN A 44 10.55 -2.64 8.83
N ARG A 45 9.94 -1.46 8.75
CA ARG A 45 9.71 -0.61 9.92
C ARG A 45 8.73 -1.28 10.88
N LEU A 46 7.60 -1.79 10.37
CA LEU A 46 6.65 -2.55 11.20
C LEU A 46 7.30 -3.80 11.82
N HIS A 47 8.16 -4.49 11.07
CA HIS A 47 8.93 -5.62 11.60
C HIS A 47 9.89 -5.22 12.71
N ALA A 48 10.53 -4.05 12.61
CA ALA A 48 11.43 -3.57 13.64
C ALA A 48 10.69 -3.29 14.96
N ASP A 49 9.44 -2.81 14.85
CA ASP A 49 8.58 -2.53 16.01
C ASP A 49 8.03 -3.82 16.65
N ASP A 50 7.58 -4.80 15.85
CA ASP A 50 7.15 -6.12 16.34
C ASP A 50 7.63 -7.28 15.42
N PRO A 51 8.84 -7.82 15.68
CA PRO A 51 9.42 -8.88 14.86
C PRO A 51 8.66 -10.21 14.89
N LYS A 52 7.75 -10.41 15.87
CA LYS A 52 7.00 -11.66 16.05
C LYS A 52 5.65 -11.62 15.35
N ALA A 53 5.11 -10.44 15.08
CA ALA A 53 3.82 -10.28 14.42
C ALA A 53 3.95 -9.78 12.98
N ALA A 54 4.86 -8.83 12.71
CA ALA A 54 4.94 -8.18 11.40
C ALA A 54 5.84 -8.92 10.42
N ALA A 55 5.46 -8.89 9.14
CA ALA A 55 6.24 -9.46 8.05
C ALA A 55 7.56 -8.72 7.84
N TYR A 56 8.57 -9.40 7.29
CA TYR A 56 9.85 -8.85 6.89
C TYR A 56 10.05 -9.02 5.39
N ALA A 57 10.58 -8.01 4.70
CA ALA A 57 10.81 -8.05 3.26
C ALA A 57 12.24 -7.64 2.90
N ARG A 58 12.83 -8.29 1.89
CA ARG A 58 14.14 -7.90 1.36
C ARG A 58 14.20 -8.07 -0.14
N TRP A 59 15.10 -7.34 -0.78
CA TRP A 59 15.45 -7.55 -2.17
C TRP A 59 16.39 -8.76 -2.33
N ASP A 60 16.21 -9.51 -3.42
CA ASP A 60 17.09 -10.55 -3.91
C ASP A 60 17.24 -10.39 -5.43
N GLY A 61 18.18 -9.53 -5.84
CA GLY A 61 18.25 -9.05 -7.21
C GLY A 61 17.01 -8.22 -7.57
N GLU A 62 16.27 -8.68 -8.57
CA GLU A 62 15.02 -8.03 -9.02
C GLU A 62 13.79 -8.49 -8.25
N ASP A 63 13.89 -9.56 -7.45
CA ASP A 63 12.77 -10.13 -6.71
C ASP A 63 12.66 -9.54 -5.30
N VAL A 64 11.43 -9.50 -4.76
CA VAL A 64 11.19 -9.32 -3.32
C VAL A 64 11.03 -10.68 -2.65
N VAL A 65 11.72 -10.88 -1.54
CA VAL A 65 11.52 -12.05 -0.66
C VAL A 65 10.80 -11.57 0.59
N LEU A 66 9.57 -12.03 0.76
CA LEU A 66 8.69 -11.70 1.88
C LEU A 66 8.62 -12.88 2.85
N SER A 67 8.88 -12.62 4.13
CA SER A 67 8.87 -13.60 5.22
C SER A 67 7.83 -13.18 6.25
N GLU A 68 6.85 -14.04 6.50
CA GLU A 68 5.77 -13.77 7.45
C GLU A 68 5.94 -14.68 8.69
N PRO A 69 6.11 -14.12 9.90
CA PRO A 69 6.36 -14.90 11.12
C PRO A 69 5.25 -15.91 11.45
N GLN A 70 4.00 -15.59 11.08
CA GLN A 70 2.82 -16.40 11.40
C GLN A 70 2.25 -17.14 10.17
N SER A 71 2.96 -17.18 9.05
CA SER A 71 2.49 -17.93 7.89
C SER A 71 2.60 -19.43 8.15
N ASP A 72 1.47 -20.13 8.10
CA ASP A 72 1.35 -21.60 8.20
C ASP A 72 2.26 -22.33 7.19
N LYS A 73 2.67 -21.64 6.11
CA LYS A 73 3.54 -22.20 5.06
C LYS A 73 5.01 -22.21 5.45
N GLY A 74 5.42 -21.48 6.49
CA GLY A 74 6.77 -21.49 7.08
C GLY A 74 7.92 -21.15 6.13
N ARG A 75 7.64 -20.70 4.91
CA ARG A 75 8.64 -20.44 3.87
C ARG A 75 8.47 -19.02 3.33
N PRO A 76 9.58 -18.28 3.15
CA PRO A 76 9.54 -17.00 2.48
C PRO A 76 8.93 -17.12 1.08
N VAL A 77 8.08 -16.16 0.72
CA VAL A 77 7.48 -16.04 -0.60
C VAL A 77 8.40 -15.17 -1.46
N ARG A 78 8.71 -15.65 -2.66
CA ARG A 78 9.45 -14.88 -3.67
C ARG A 78 8.44 -14.23 -4.61
N ILE A 79 8.56 -12.92 -4.77
CA ILE A 79 7.68 -12.07 -5.58
C ILE A 79 8.53 -11.50 -6.70
N THR A 80 8.33 -12.02 -7.90
CA THR A 80 8.95 -11.55 -9.14
C THR A 80 8.03 -10.50 -9.78
N PRO A 81 8.56 -9.43 -10.40
CA PRO A 81 7.73 -8.48 -11.11
C PRO A 81 6.95 -9.15 -12.24
N ASP A 82 5.73 -8.69 -12.49
CA ASP A 82 4.92 -9.13 -13.63
C ASP A 82 5.46 -8.60 -14.97
N GLU A 83 4.76 -8.89 -16.07
CA GLU A 83 5.13 -8.43 -17.42
C GLU A 83 5.14 -6.91 -17.58
N HIS A 84 4.53 -6.17 -16.65
CA HIS A 84 4.52 -4.71 -16.58
C HIS A 84 5.55 -4.16 -15.59
N GLY A 85 6.39 -5.01 -15.00
CA GLY A 85 7.41 -4.60 -14.02
C GLY A 85 6.84 -4.30 -12.63
N ARG A 86 5.67 -4.85 -12.29
CA ARG A 86 4.97 -4.55 -11.03
C ARG A 86 4.98 -5.73 -10.04
N TYR A 87 4.98 -5.40 -8.76
CA TYR A 87 5.15 -6.34 -7.66
C TYR A 87 3.85 -6.54 -6.90
N ALA A 88 3.36 -7.78 -6.80
CA ALA A 88 2.22 -8.17 -5.97
C ALA A 88 2.67 -8.47 -4.53
N ILE A 89 3.06 -7.44 -3.78
CA ILE A 89 3.54 -7.61 -2.40
C ILE A 89 2.35 -7.77 -1.46
N GLY A 90 2.36 -8.86 -0.67
CA GLY A 90 1.32 -9.12 0.31
C GLY A 90 -0.04 -9.39 -0.33
N ASP A 91 -0.08 -10.17 -1.42
CA ASP A 91 -1.34 -10.55 -2.09
C ASP A 91 -2.36 -11.28 -1.19
N GLY A 92 -1.91 -11.82 -0.05
CA GLY A 92 -2.74 -12.36 1.02
C GLY A 92 -3.09 -11.37 2.16
N TRP A 93 -2.71 -10.09 2.06
CA TRP A 93 -3.04 -9.07 3.05
C TRP A 93 -4.37 -8.38 2.73
N THR A 94 -4.95 -7.74 3.76
CA THR A 94 -6.20 -6.98 3.64
C THR A 94 -5.92 -5.56 3.15
N TRP A 95 -5.54 -5.47 1.88
CA TRP A 95 -5.40 -4.22 1.14
C TRP A 95 -6.77 -3.61 0.84
N GLU A 96 -6.91 -2.31 1.08
CA GLU A 96 -8.13 -1.55 0.88
C GLU A 96 -7.88 -0.35 0.00
N GLU A 97 -8.86 0.03 -0.83
CA GLU A 97 -8.71 1.23 -1.64
C GLU A 97 -8.91 2.47 -0.79
N GLN A 98 -8.01 3.45 -0.93
CA GLN A 98 -8.24 4.72 -0.30
C GLN A 98 -9.43 5.42 -0.96
N GLN A 99 -10.41 5.77 -0.14
CA GLN A 99 -11.56 6.57 -0.54
C GLN A 99 -11.40 8.00 -0.04
N CYS A 100 -11.84 8.97 -0.85
CA CYS A 100 -11.94 10.34 -0.40
C CYS A 100 -12.98 10.42 0.74
N TRP A 101 -12.62 11.00 1.88
CA TRP A 101 -13.54 11.14 3.02
C TRP A 101 -14.69 12.13 2.79
N ILE A 102 -14.62 12.97 1.75
CA ILE A 102 -15.66 13.95 1.41
C ILE A 102 -16.66 13.37 0.40
N CYS A 103 -16.16 12.84 -0.72
CA CYS A 103 -17.02 12.34 -1.79
C CYS A 103 -17.15 10.81 -1.83
N HIS A 104 -16.41 10.08 -0.98
CA HIS A 104 -16.36 8.61 -0.92
C HIS A 104 -15.99 7.92 -2.24
N LEU A 105 -15.46 8.67 -3.21
CA LEU A 105 -14.98 8.11 -4.48
C LEU A 105 -13.57 7.53 -4.31
N PRO A 106 -13.25 6.41 -5.01
CA PRO A 106 -11.93 5.80 -4.99
C PRO A 106 -10.93 6.66 -5.76
N ALA A 107 -9.68 6.72 -5.27
CA ALA A 107 -8.59 7.39 -5.98
C ALA A 107 -8.30 6.70 -7.32
N ARG A 108 -8.20 7.48 -8.42
CA ARG A 108 -7.93 6.92 -9.74
C ARG A 108 -6.43 6.81 -9.99
N PRO A 109 -5.94 5.68 -10.52
CA PRO A 109 -4.58 5.62 -11.08
C PRO A 109 -4.53 6.58 -12.29
N ASP A 110 -3.34 7.11 -12.57
CA ASP A 110 -3.04 7.49 -13.96
C ASP A 110 -3.05 6.22 -14.85
N GLU A 111 -2.92 6.36 -16.15
CA GLU A 111 -2.96 5.22 -17.08
C GLU A 111 -1.93 4.11 -16.77
N ASN A 112 -0.88 4.44 -16.01
CA ASN A 112 0.15 3.51 -15.61
C ASN A 112 -0.09 2.90 -14.23
N GLY A 113 -0.90 3.50 -13.35
CA GLY A 113 -1.01 3.05 -11.96
C GLY A 113 0.16 3.50 -11.08
N ASP A 114 0.86 4.55 -11.51
CA ASP A 114 2.06 5.09 -10.87
C ASP A 114 1.77 6.35 -10.07
N ALA A 115 0.68 7.06 -10.39
CA ALA A 115 0.21 8.20 -9.64
C ALA A 115 -1.11 7.93 -8.90
N VAL A 116 -1.23 8.50 -7.71
CA VAL A 116 -2.53 8.70 -7.04
C VAL A 116 -3.09 10.01 -7.57
N GLN A 117 -4.05 9.95 -8.49
CA GLN A 117 -4.92 11.10 -8.69
C GLN A 117 -6.04 10.98 -7.68
N THR A 118 -5.95 11.76 -6.60
CA THR A 118 -6.96 11.79 -5.53
C THR A 118 -8.29 12.43 -5.98
N HIS A 119 -8.49 12.80 -7.26
CA HIS A 119 -9.62 13.66 -7.63
C HIS A 119 -9.96 13.67 -9.13
N GLU A 120 -11.26 13.74 -9.46
CA GLU A 120 -11.73 14.45 -10.66
C GLU A 120 -11.67 15.96 -10.37
N SER A 121 -11.34 16.77 -11.38
CA SER A 121 -11.36 18.23 -11.27
C SER A 121 -12.74 18.74 -10.83
N GLY A 122 -12.85 19.24 -9.60
CA GLY A 122 -14.09 19.77 -9.01
C GLY A 122 -14.43 19.30 -7.59
N CYS A 123 -13.53 18.58 -6.90
CA CYS A 123 -13.72 18.25 -5.49
C CYS A 123 -13.52 19.51 -4.61
N PRO A 124 -14.29 19.76 -3.54
CA PRO A 124 -14.15 20.96 -2.70
C PRO A 124 -12.75 21.17 -2.10
N THR A 125 -11.94 20.11 -2.00
CA THR A 125 -10.54 20.15 -1.57
C THR A 125 -9.56 20.65 -2.63
N ASP A 126 -9.94 20.70 -3.92
CA ASP A 126 -9.07 21.20 -5.00
C ASP A 126 -8.74 22.70 -4.84
N THR A 127 -9.59 23.42 -4.11
CA THR A 127 -9.40 24.82 -3.72
C THR A 127 -8.66 25.01 -2.39
N ALA A 128 -8.42 23.92 -1.64
CA ALA A 128 -7.69 23.97 -0.38
C ALA A 128 -6.22 23.61 -0.65
N THR A 129 -5.44 24.61 -1.10
CA THR A 129 -4.02 24.64 -0.76
C THR A 129 -3.91 24.68 0.76
N ASP A 130 -3.83 23.54 1.43
CA ASP A 130 -3.14 23.43 2.72
C ASP A 130 -3.11 21.98 3.24
N GLN A 131 -1.87 21.49 3.35
CA GLN A 131 -1.31 20.75 4.49
C GLN A 131 -2.20 19.70 5.17
N TRP A 132 -1.74 18.45 5.07
CA TRP A 132 -1.84 17.47 6.16
C TRP A 132 -1.73 18.17 7.53
N PRO A 133 -2.65 18.00 8.49
CA PRO A 133 -2.35 18.37 9.85
C PRO A 133 -1.34 17.35 10.39
N LEU A 134 -0.05 17.68 10.29
CA LEU A 134 0.94 17.13 11.20
C LEU A 134 0.56 17.61 12.61
N ALA A 135 0.14 16.66 13.44
CA ALA A 135 0.05 16.76 14.90
C ALA A 135 -0.74 17.93 15.50
N ALA A 136 -1.87 17.59 16.10
CA ALA A 136 -2.34 18.25 17.32
C ALA A 136 -2.65 17.17 18.38
N HIS A 137 -1.62 16.39 18.74
CA HIS A 137 -1.53 15.88 20.11
C HIS A 137 -0.77 16.94 20.90
N ASP A 138 -1.52 17.87 21.49
CA ASP A 138 -1.08 18.62 22.66
C ASP A 138 -2.29 18.85 23.58
N LEU A 139 -2.33 18.00 24.61
CA LEU A 139 -2.66 18.28 26.01
C LEU A 139 -3.71 19.37 26.30
N ILE A 140 -4.88 18.92 26.80
CA ILE A 140 -5.49 19.46 28.03
C ILE A 140 -5.95 18.28 28.90
#